data_AF-A0AAT9IP20-F1
#
_entry.id   AF-A0AAT9IP20-F1
#
_cell.length_a   1.000
_cell.length_b   1.000
_cell.length_c   1.000
_cell.angle_alpha   90.00
_cell.angle_beta   90.00
_cell.angle_gamma   90.00
#
_symmetry.space_group_name_H-M   'P 1'
#
loop_
_entity.id
_entity.type
_entity.pdbx_description
1 polymer ?
#
loop_
_entity_poly.entity_id
_entity_poly.type
_entity_poly.pdbx_seq_one_letter_code
_entity_poly.pdbx_strand_id
1 'polypeptide(L)' 'MSDTNGSDEHNTQGVPDEQSEADTASGGSPDENPPVTTDEDGTPIENPSGG' A
#
# COMPACT_ATOMS: atom_id res chain seq x y z
N MET A 1 -29.28 13.06 18.39
CA MET A 1 -28.20 12.53 17.52
C MET A 1 -27.01 13.44 17.67
N SER A 2 -25.82 12.86 17.57
CA SER A 2 -24.46 13.45 17.62
C SER A 2 -23.71 13.04 18.87
N ASP A 3 -23.18 11.83 18.82
CA ASP A 3 -22.17 11.31 19.73
C ASP A 3 -20.88 12.13 19.57
N THR A 4 -20.52 12.90 20.60
CA THR A 4 -19.25 13.62 20.68
C THR A 4 -18.16 12.61 21.05
N ASN A 5 -17.59 11.91 20.07
CA ASN A 5 -16.37 11.13 20.31
C ASN A 5 -15.20 12.11 20.40
N GLY A 6 -14.68 12.26 21.62
CA GLY A 6 -13.63 13.21 21.98
C GLY A 6 -12.40 13.05 21.11
N SER A 7 -11.89 14.18 20.65
CA SER A 7 -10.57 14.34 20.09
C SER A 7 -9.55 13.61 20.97
N ASP A 8 -8.68 12.81 20.38
CA ASP A 8 -7.62 12.11 21.11
C ASP A 8 -6.66 13.15 21.70
N GLU A 9 -6.86 13.50 22.98
CA GLU A 9 -6.20 14.60 23.71
C GLU A 9 -4.67 14.43 23.81
N HIS A 10 -4.16 13.27 23.38
CA HIS A 10 -2.75 12.91 23.37
C HIS A 10 -2.15 12.78 21.98
N ASN A 11 -2.89 13.11 20.92
CA ASN A 11 -2.33 13.05 19.58
C ASN A 11 -1.30 14.18 19.36
N THR A 12 -0.03 13.88 19.64
CA THR A 12 1.13 14.77 19.39
C THR A 12 1.47 14.90 17.90
N GLN A 13 0.95 14.00 17.07
CA GLN A 13 1.04 14.07 15.63
C GLN A 13 -0.18 14.88 15.18
N GLY A 14 0.00 16.21 15.04
CA GLY A 14 -1.10 17.14 14.74
C GLY A 14 -2.06 16.65 13.64
N VAL A 15 -3.27 17.20 13.62
CA VAL A 15 -4.27 16.83 12.60
C VAL A 15 -3.69 17.14 11.22
N PRO A 16 -3.61 16.17 10.29
CA PRO A 16 -3.12 16.42 8.94
C PRO A 16 -3.95 17.53 8.30
N ASP A 17 -3.28 18.52 7.71
CA ASP A 17 -3.98 19.60 7.01
C ASP A 17 -4.77 19.01 5.84
N GLU A 18 -6.05 19.39 5.66
CA GLU A 18 -6.97 18.84 4.65
C GLU A 18 -6.46 18.97 3.20
N GLN A 19 -5.40 19.75 2.98
CA GLN A 19 -4.77 19.99 1.68
C GLN A 19 -3.39 19.32 1.54
N SER A 20 -3.00 18.45 2.48
CA SER A 20 -1.80 17.64 2.33
C SER A 20 -2.06 16.60 1.25
N GLU A 21 -1.79 16.96 -0.01
CA GLU A 21 -1.81 15.99 -1.10
C GLU A 21 -0.75 14.94 -0.78
N ALA A 22 -1.17 13.68 -0.62
CA ALA A 22 -0.24 12.59 -0.51
C ALA A 22 0.63 12.62 -1.76
N ASP A 23 1.95 12.80 -1.60
CA ASP A 23 2.93 12.64 -2.68
C ASP A 23 2.97 11.15 -3.07
N THR A 24 1.89 10.70 -3.71
CA THR A 24 1.86 9.42 -4.37
C THR A 24 2.77 9.59 -5.56
N ALA A 25 3.99 9.07 -5.47
CA ALA A 25 4.72 8.70 -6.68
C ALA A 25 3.69 8.03 -7.60
N SER A 26 3.58 8.49 -8.85
CA SER A 26 2.69 7.92 -9.86
C SER A 26 3.13 6.48 -10.19
N GLY A 27 3.13 5.59 -9.21
CA GLY A 27 3.24 4.16 -9.35
C GLY A 27 1.91 3.76 -9.95
N GLY A 28 1.86 3.74 -11.28
CA GLY A 28 0.72 3.18 -12.00
C GLY A 28 0.38 1.80 -11.44
N SER A 29 -0.86 1.37 -11.66
CA SER A 29 -1.32 0.05 -11.24
C SER A 29 -0.28 -1.01 -11.59
N PRO A 30 -0.02 -1.98 -10.69
CA PRO A 30 0.79 -3.12 -11.04
C PRO A 30 0.24 -3.73 -12.33
N ASP A 31 1.14 -4.17 -13.21
CA ASP A 31 0.73 -4.83 -14.45
C ASP A 31 -0.16 -6.03 -14.08
N GLU A 32 -1.36 -6.08 -14.66
CA GLU A 32 -2.34 -7.15 -14.42
C GLU A 32 -1.79 -8.51 -14.89
N ASN A 33 -0.74 -8.51 -15.69
CA ASN A 33 -0.06 -9.73 -16.13
C ASN A 33 1.47 -9.61 -15.92
N PRO A 34 1.95 -9.77 -14.68
CA PRO A 34 3.37 -9.69 -14.39
C PRO A 34 4.13 -10.82 -15.12
N PRO A 35 5.37 -10.58 -15.57
CA PRO A 35 6.17 -11.61 -16.22
C PRO A 35 6.41 -12.76 -15.23
N VAL A 36 5.88 -13.94 -15.56
CA VAL A 36 6.15 -15.18 -14.82
C VAL A 36 7.51 -15.70 -15.26
N THR A 37 8.44 -15.86 -14.32
CA THR A 37 9.70 -16.55 -14.59
C THR A 37 9.45 -18.04 -14.72
N THR A 38 9.77 -18.61 -15.88
CA THR A 38 9.64 -20.04 -16.14
C THR A 38 11.02 -20.69 -16.35
N ASP A 39 11.10 -22.00 -16.14
CA ASP A 39 12.27 -22.80 -16.51
C ASP A 39 12.29 -23.14 -18.01
N GLU A 40 13.24 -24.00 -18.40
CA GLU A 40 13.48 -24.49 -19.76
C GLU A 40 12.28 -25.26 -20.35
N ASP A 41 11.49 -25.89 -19.47
CA ASP A 41 10.31 -26.68 -19.80
C ASP A 41 9.03 -25.82 -19.78
N GLY A 42 9.13 -24.54 -19.43
CA GLY A 42 8.01 -23.60 -19.33
C GLY A 42 7.25 -23.70 -18.01
N THR A 43 7.80 -24.37 -16.99
CA THR A 43 7.20 -24.49 -15.66
C THR A 43 7.44 -23.20 -14.89
N PRO A 44 6.41 -22.60 -14.25
CA PRO A 44 6.60 -21.46 -13.36
C PRO A 44 7.59 -21.80 -12.24
N ILE A 45 8.64 -21.00 -12.12
CA ILE A 45 9.62 -21.13 -11.04
C ILE A 45 8.97 -20.56 -9.77
N GLU A 46 8.91 -21.39 -8.74
CA GLU A 46 8.36 -21.00 -7.45
C GLU A 46 9.33 -20.03 -6.75
N ASN A 47 8.83 -18.86 -6.33
CA ASN A 47 9.64 -17.89 -5.61
C ASN A 47 9.96 -18.48 -4.22
N PRO A 48 11.24 -18.68 -3.85
CA PRO A 48 11.55 -19.19 -2.52
C PRO A 48 10.92 -18.25 -1.49
N SER A 49 10.01 -18.79 -0.67
CA SER A 49 9.43 -18.02 0.43
C SER A 49 10.58 -17.64 1.35
N GLY A 50 10.95 -16.36 1.38
CA GLY A 50 11.98 -15.87 2.29
C GLY A 50 11.57 -16.19 3.72
N GLY A 51 12.22 -17.19 4.31
CA GLY A 51 12.01 -17.68 5.67
C GLY A 51 13.34 -18.04 6.30
#